data_AF-A0A8X8ZJB1-F1
#
_entry.id   AF-A0A8X8ZJB1-F1
#
_cell.length_a   1.000
_cell.length_b   1.000
_cell.length_c   1.000
_cell.angle_alpha   90.00
_cell.angle_beta   90.00
_cell.angle_gamma   90.00
#
_symmetry.space_group_name_H-M   'P 1'
#
loop_
_entity.id
_entity.type
_entity.pdbx_description
1 polymer ?
#
loop_
_entity_poly.entity_id
_entity_poly.type
_entity_poly.pdbx_seq_one_letter_code
_entity_poly.pdbx_strand_id
1 'polypeptide(L)'
;MAMADNRQRYMPLPDDRLPGRGQPLDYPEAVLLVDPIEPQFKGEVDDKYQYSGDNEEVKVHGWISMDDGVGFWQIMPSNEFRTGGSTKQDLTSHVGPTTLAMFVSAHYGGEDLVVKFGEGEAWKKVFGPVFIYLNSTKPQVEGEEEDLLSLWEDAKQQALEQIESWPYNFPASEDFPKSAQRGNVSGTLLIKDRYMSNDYVVGNGAYIGLAPPGEVGSWQTEGKCADVSV
;
A
#
# COMPACT_ATOMS: atom_id res chain seq x y z
N MET A 1 9.48 11.96 -1.02
CA MET A 1 8.65 10.75 -0.90
C MET A 1 9.48 9.54 -1.28
N ALA A 2 9.32 8.44 -0.55
CA ALA A 2 9.88 7.14 -0.88
C ALA A 2 8.81 6.04 -0.70
N MET A 3 8.69 5.18 -1.70
CA MET A 3 7.75 4.04 -1.68
C MET A 3 8.37 2.73 -2.18
N ALA A 4 9.52 2.81 -2.85
CA ALA A 4 10.39 1.68 -3.19
C ALA A 4 11.81 2.20 -3.42
N ASP A 5 12.82 1.31 -3.44
CA ASP A 5 14.23 1.68 -3.69
C ASP A 5 14.40 2.43 -5.02
N ASN A 6 13.64 2.06 -6.04
CA ASN A 6 13.63 2.70 -7.36
C ASN A 6 12.53 3.76 -7.53
N ARG A 7 11.77 4.08 -6.48
CA ARG A 7 10.66 5.05 -6.50
C ARG A 7 10.76 5.98 -5.31
N GLN A 8 11.72 6.89 -5.44
CA GLN A 8 11.92 8.00 -4.52
C GLN A 8 12.05 9.29 -5.33
N ARG A 9 11.41 10.36 -4.86
CA ARG A 9 11.50 11.66 -5.52
C ARG A 9 11.18 12.81 -4.57
N TYR A 10 11.69 13.98 -4.93
CA TYR A 10 11.09 15.24 -4.51
C TYR A 10 9.70 15.38 -5.13
N MET A 11 8.76 15.88 -4.36
CA MET A 11 7.37 15.96 -4.76
C MET A 11 6.97 17.41 -4.90
N PRO A 12 6.12 17.74 -5.89
CA PRO A 12 5.55 19.07 -5.99
C PRO A 12 4.69 19.38 -4.76
N LEU A 13 4.51 20.66 -4.51
CA LEU A 13 3.63 21.18 -3.47
C LEU A 13 2.19 21.26 -3.98
N PRO A 14 1.18 21.20 -3.10
CA PRO A 14 -0.22 21.39 -3.52
C PRO A 14 -0.46 22.70 -4.27
N ASP A 15 0.28 23.74 -3.90
CA ASP A 15 0.22 25.07 -4.54
C ASP A 15 0.66 25.04 -6.01
N ASP A 16 1.54 24.12 -6.40
CA ASP A 16 1.99 23.97 -7.80
C ASP A 16 0.86 23.53 -8.73
N ARG A 17 -0.20 22.93 -8.17
CA ARG A 17 -1.39 22.50 -8.91
C ARG A 17 -2.43 23.62 -9.07
N LEU A 18 -2.26 24.77 -8.42
CA LEU A 18 -3.24 25.87 -8.46
C LEU A 18 -3.23 26.61 -9.81
N PRO A 19 -4.35 27.24 -10.22
CA PRO A 19 -4.41 28.03 -11.45
C PRO A 19 -3.30 29.08 -11.53
N GLY A 20 -2.63 29.15 -12.68
CA GLY A 20 -1.47 30.03 -12.90
C GLY A 20 -0.13 29.34 -12.66
N ARG A 21 -0.09 28.26 -11.87
CA ARG A 21 1.10 27.41 -11.67
C ARG A 21 0.94 26.04 -12.31
N GLY A 22 -0.27 25.47 -12.21
CA GLY A 22 -0.65 24.20 -12.79
C GLY A 22 -1.74 24.35 -13.85
N GLN A 23 -1.75 23.41 -14.79
CA GLN A 23 -2.82 23.24 -15.78
C GLN A 23 -3.35 21.80 -15.70
N PRO A 24 -4.58 21.59 -15.20
CA PRO A 24 -5.25 20.30 -15.32
C PRO A 24 -5.31 19.85 -16.78
N LEU A 25 -5.01 18.59 -17.02
CA LEU A 25 -5.11 17.95 -18.33
C LEU A 25 -6.51 17.33 -18.51
N ASP A 26 -6.68 16.49 -19.54
CA ASP A 26 -7.97 15.85 -19.83
C ASP A 26 -8.51 15.01 -18.66
N TYR A 27 -7.62 14.45 -17.84
CA TYR A 27 -7.97 13.78 -16.59
C TYR A 27 -7.68 14.70 -15.40
N PRO A 28 -8.64 14.88 -14.47
CA PRO A 28 -8.50 15.84 -13.37
C PRO A 28 -7.38 15.47 -12.38
N GLU A 29 -6.99 14.20 -12.34
CA GLU A 29 -5.84 13.73 -11.56
C GLU A 29 -4.50 14.24 -12.08
N ALA A 30 -4.36 14.41 -13.39
CA ALA A 30 -3.12 14.77 -14.06
C ALA A 30 -3.02 16.29 -14.26
N VAL A 31 -1.99 16.91 -13.68
CA VAL A 31 -1.75 18.36 -13.76
C VAL A 31 -0.36 18.62 -14.30
N LEU A 32 -0.27 19.34 -15.43
CA LEU A 32 0.98 19.85 -15.96
C LEU A 32 1.46 21.02 -15.08
N LEU A 33 2.69 20.95 -14.61
CA LEU A 33 3.32 21.98 -13.80
C LEU A 33 3.97 23.03 -14.71
N VAL A 34 3.33 24.19 -14.85
CA VAL A 34 3.71 25.27 -15.78
C VAL A 34 4.66 26.28 -15.13
N ASP A 35 4.36 26.66 -13.88
CA ASP A 35 5.15 27.60 -13.07
C ASP A 35 5.22 27.16 -11.60
N PRO A 36 5.81 25.98 -11.32
CA PRO A 36 5.92 25.46 -9.96
C PRO A 36 6.85 26.33 -9.09
N ILE A 37 6.69 26.22 -7.78
CA ILE A 37 7.52 26.86 -6.75
C ILE A 37 8.96 26.41 -6.92
N GLU A 38 9.21 25.10 -6.99
CA GLU A 38 10.50 24.54 -7.33
C GLU A 38 10.66 24.43 -8.86
N PRO A 39 11.56 25.23 -9.49
CA PRO A 39 11.63 25.31 -10.96
C PRO A 39 11.97 23.98 -11.65
N GLN A 40 12.57 23.03 -10.92
CA GLN A 40 12.94 21.72 -11.43
C GLN A 40 11.73 20.89 -11.89
N PHE A 41 10.55 21.12 -11.31
CA PHE A 41 9.34 20.38 -11.68
C PHE A 41 8.65 20.94 -12.94
N LYS A 42 9.16 22.03 -13.52
CA LYS A 42 8.53 22.70 -14.65
C LYS A 42 8.48 21.78 -15.87
N GLY A 43 7.29 21.61 -16.43
CA GLY A 43 7.01 20.74 -17.55
C GLY A 43 6.71 19.29 -17.15
N GLU A 44 6.82 18.93 -15.88
CA GLU A 44 6.37 17.63 -15.39
C GLU A 44 4.85 17.55 -15.28
N VAL A 45 4.32 16.33 -15.34
CA VAL A 45 2.92 16.05 -15.03
C VAL A 45 2.86 15.35 -13.67
N ASP A 46 2.20 15.98 -12.71
CA ASP A 46 1.87 15.40 -11.42
C ASP A 46 0.53 14.65 -11.53
N ASP A 47 0.55 13.36 -11.25
CA ASP A 47 -0.63 12.49 -11.27
C ASP A 47 -0.60 11.57 -10.04
N LYS A 48 -1.69 11.56 -9.28
CA LYS A 48 -1.81 10.75 -8.05
C LYS A 48 -1.54 9.26 -8.29
N TYR A 49 -1.85 8.74 -9.47
CA TYR A 49 -1.65 7.34 -9.82
C TYR A 49 -0.16 6.99 -10.05
N GLN A 50 0.74 7.97 -10.19
CA GLN A 50 2.19 7.74 -10.19
C GLN A 50 2.69 7.21 -8.84
N TYR A 51 1.87 7.28 -7.80
CA TYR A 51 2.20 6.89 -6.42
C TYR A 51 1.39 5.68 -5.96
N SER A 52 0.85 4.88 -6.89
CA SER A 52 0.26 3.59 -6.58
C SER A 52 1.30 2.47 -6.51
N GLY A 53 1.03 1.41 -5.76
CA GLY A 53 1.81 0.18 -5.79
C GLY A 53 0.94 -1.02 -5.45
N ASP A 54 1.41 -2.21 -5.82
CA ASP A 54 0.74 -3.46 -5.52
C ASP A 54 0.72 -3.68 -3.99
N ASN A 55 -0.41 -4.11 -3.46
CA ASN A 55 -0.59 -4.26 -2.02
C ASN A 55 0.49 -5.14 -1.36
N GLU A 56 0.94 -6.20 -2.03
CA GLU A 56 1.99 -7.08 -1.53
C GLU A 56 3.40 -6.48 -1.53
N GLU A 57 3.67 -5.53 -2.42
CA GLU A 57 4.97 -4.87 -2.54
C GLU A 57 5.11 -3.71 -1.56
N VAL A 58 4.02 -2.97 -1.32
CA VAL A 58 4.02 -1.78 -0.45
C VAL A 58 3.96 -2.18 1.02
N LYS A 59 5.13 -2.44 1.61
CA LYS A 59 5.31 -2.75 3.04
C LYS A 59 5.55 -1.50 3.89
N VAL A 60 6.25 -0.54 3.32
CA VAL A 60 6.59 0.75 3.94
C VAL A 60 6.67 1.84 2.88
N HIS A 61 6.13 3.00 3.19
CA HIS A 61 6.24 4.20 2.36
C HIS A 61 6.13 5.46 3.20
N GLY A 62 6.62 6.58 2.70
CA GLY A 62 6.59 7.81 3.45
C GLY A 62 7.46 8.93 2.90
N TRP A 63 7.97 9.73 3.82
CA TRP A 63 8.53 11.05 3.57
C TRP A 63 9.80 11.27 4.37
N ILE A 64 10.72 12.01 3.78
CA ILE A 64 11.92 12.52 4.44
C ILE A 64 11.81 14.05 4.40
N SER A 65 11.92 14.70 5.55
CA SER A 65 12.23 16.12 5.66
C SER A 65 13.74 16.29 5.54
N MET A 66 14.19 16.92 4.45
CA MET A 66 15.60 17.22 4.23
C MET A 66 16.11 18.32 5.16
N ASP A 67 15.23 19.24 5.58
CA ASP A 67 15.61 20.36 6.44
C ASP A 67 15.81 19.92 7.90
N ASP A 68 15.00 18.96 8.35
CA ASP A 68 15.02 18.47 9.74
C ASP A 68 15.79 17.15 9.91
N GLY A 69 16.12 16.46 8.82
CA GLY A 69 16.72 15.13 8.87
C GLY A 69 15.79 14.07 9.47
N VAL A 70 14.47 14.21 9.28
CA VAL A 70 13.44 13.36 9.88
C VAL A 70 12.72 12.53 8.82
N GLY A 71 12.56 11.23 9.09
CA GLY A 71 11.71 10.33 8.33
C GLY A 71 10.34 10.13 8.98
N PHE A 72 9.29 10.15 8.16
CA PHE A 72 7.91 9.81 8.53
C PHE A 72 7.45 8.65 7.66
N TRP A 73 7.11 7.53 8.27
CA TRP A 73 6.85 6.28 7.56
C TRP A 73 5.55 5.65 7.99
N GLN A 74 4.82 5.14 7.01
CA GLN A 74 3.66 4.30 7.21
C GLN A 74 4.03 2.86 6.87
N ILE A 75 3.92 1.97 7.85
CA ILE A 75 4.26 0.55 7.75
C ILE A 75 2.98 -0.28 7.84
N MET A 76 2.87 -1.25 6.94
CA MET A 76 1.74 -2.18 6.88
C MET A 76 2.24 -3.61 7.10
N PRO A 77 2.14 -4.13 8.33
CA PRO A 77 2.63 -5.47 8.64
C PRO A 77 1.77 -6.59 8.03
N SER A 78 0.55 -6.27 7.60
CA SER A 78 -0.38 -7.19 6.96
C SER A 78 -1.29 -6.46 5.97
N ASN A 79 -1.74 -7.17 4.94
CA ASN A 79 -2.73 -6.70 3.96
C ASN A 79 -4.13 -7.29 4.19
N GLU A 80 -4.38 -8.05 5.27
CA GLU A 80 -5.65 -8.77 5.47
C GLU A 80 -6.90 -7.90 5.55
N PHE A 81 -6.69 -6.61 5.85
CA PHE A 81 -7.76 -5.64 5.95
C PHE A 81 -8.13 -4.99 4.61
N ARG A 82 -7.32 -5.20 3.56
CA ARG A 82 -7.56 -4.63 2.23
C ARG A 82 -8.53 -5.50 1.43
N THR A 83 -8.93 -4.96 0.29
CA THR A 83 -9.81 -5.61 -0.69
C THR A 83 -9.08 -5.81 -2.01
N GLY A 84 -9.44 -6.85 -2.75
CA GLY A 84 -9.00 -7.09 -4.13
C GLY A 84 -7.69 -7.85 -4.28
N GLY A 85 -7.14 -8.38 -3.19
CA GLY A 85 -6.01 -9.30 -3.23
C GLY A 85 -4.65 -8.63 -3.25
N SER A 86 -3.62 -9.48 -3.31
CA SER A 86 -2.22 -9.11 -3.17
C SER A 86 -1.71 -8.19 -4.30
N THR A 87 -2.17 -8.43 -5.52
CA THR A 87 -1.75 -7.67 -6.73
C THR A 87 -2.61 -6.45 -7.00
N LYS A 88 -3.63 -6.16 -6.17
CA LYS A 88 -4.39 -4.92 -6.34
C LYS A 88 -3.48 -3.73 -6.06
N GLN A 89 -3.53 -2.74 -6.95
CA GLN A 89 -2.86 -1.47 -6.74
C GLN A 89 -3.71 -0.51 -5.91
N ASP A 90 -3.04 0.16 -4.99
CA ASP A 90 -3.61 1.26 -4.22
C ASP A 90 -2.61 2.40 -4.05
N LEU A 91 -3.15 3.58 -3.77
CA LEU A 91 -2.35 4.80 -3.58
C LEU A 91 -1.56 4.71 -2.28
N THR A 92 -0.31 5.16 -2.32
CA THR A 92 0.57 5.24 -1.15
C THR A 92 0.73 6.66 -0.65
N SER A 93 0.85 7.60 -1.58
CA SER A 93 1.12 9.01 -1.31
C SER A 93 0.30 9.90 -2.25
N HIS A 94 0.33 11.21 -1.98
CA HIS A 94 -0.28 12.21 -2.86
C HIS A 94 0.68 13.41 -3.00
N VAL A 95 0.32 14.42 -3.81
CA VAL A 95 1.03 15.71 -3.87
C VAL A 95 1.21 16.34 -2.48
N GLY A 96 2.35 17.00 -2.26
CA GLY A 96 2.77 17.45 -0.93
C GLY A 96 3.04 16.29 0.04
N PRO A 97 3.46 16.56 1.29
CA PRO A 97 3.83 15.54 2.28
C PRO A 97 2.62 14.74 2.82
N THR A 98 1.93 14.02 1.93
CA THR A 98 0.72 13.24 2.22
C THR A 98 1.02 11.76 2.09
N THR A 99 0.77 10.98 3.13
CA THR A 99 0.72 9.51 3.07
C THR A 99 -0.72 9.02 3.15
N LEU A 100 -1.02 7.90 2.50
CA LEU A 100 -2.35 7.30 2.44
C LEU A 100 -2.31 5.86 2.95
N ALA A 101 -3.20 5.53 3.88
CA ALA A 101 -3.52 4.16 4.27
C ALA A 101 -4.82 3.74 3.57
N MET A 102 -4.69 3.08 2.43
CA MET A 102 -5.83 2.59 1.67
C MET A 102 -6.37 1.29 2.27
N PHE A 103 -7.67 1.30 2.60
CA PHE A 103 -8.39 0.14 3.15
C PHE A 103 -9.31 -0.50 2.10
N VAL A 104 -10.19 0.31 1.51
CA VAL A 104 -11.13 -0.08 0.45
C VAL A 104 -11.12 1.02 -0.59
N SER A 105 -11.09 0.66 -1.87
CA SER A 105 -11.10 1.61 -2.97
C SER A 105 -11.60 0.98 -4.27
N ALA A 106 -12.27 1.79 -5.09
CA ALA A 106 -12.60 1.46 -6.47
C ALA A 106 -11.39 1.57 -7.43
N HIS A 107 -10.24 2.10 -6.99
CA HIS A 107 -9.06 2.22 -7.85
C HIS A 107 -8.64 0.85 -8.39
N TYR A 108 -8.44 0.75 -9.71
CA TYR A 108 -7.98 -0.44 -10.44
C TYR A 108 -8.90 -1.68 -10.38
N GLY A 109 -10.11 -1.56 -9.82
CA GLY A 109 -11.11 -2.64 -9.80
C GLY A 109 -12.56 -2.20 -9.92
N GLY A 110 -12.82 -0.89 -9.93
CA GLY A 110 -14.15 -0.32 -10.05
C GLY A 110 -15.02 -0.53 -8.80
N GLU A 111 -16.30 -0.17 -8.94
CA GLU A 111 -17.32 -0.31 -7.89
C GLU A 111 -17.56 -1.75 -7.44
N ASP A 112 -17.11 -2.74 -8.22
CA ASP A 112 -17.28 -4.15 -7.87
C ASP A 112 -16.34 -4.62 -6.78
N LEU A 113 -15.22 -3.94 -6.54
CA LEU A 113 -14.34 -4.21 -5.39
C LEU A 113 -14.69 -3.38 -4.14
N VAL A 114 -15.64 -2.44 -4.26
CA VAL A 114 -16.13 -1.68 -3.10
C VAL A 114 -17.07 -2.59 -2.31
N VAL A 115 -16.94 -2.57 -0.98
CA VAL A 115 -17.78 -3.38 -0.09
C VAL A 115 -19.24 -2.91 -0.19
N LYS A 116 -20.15 -3.80 -0.61
CA LYS A 116 -21.59 -3.55 -0.74
C LYS A 116 -22.36 -4.22 0.40
N PHE A 117 -23.36 -3.52 0.95
CA PHE A 117 -24.19 -4.02 2.06
C PHE A 117 -25.65 -4.17 1.63
N GLY A 118 -26.26 -5.29 1.99
CA GLY A 118 -27.69 -5.50 1.87
C GLY A 118 -28.50 -4.74 2.94
N GLU A 119 -29.81 -4.64 2.74
CA GLU A 119 -30.72 -4.06 3.73
C GLU A 119 -30.67 -4.86 5.04
N GLY A 120 -30.35 -4.18 6.15
CA GLY A 120 -30.24 -4.80 7.47
C GLY A 120 -29.01 -5.69 7.67
N GLU A 121 -28.06 -5.71 6.72
CA GLU A 121 -26.87 -6.55 6.83
C GLU A 121 -25.92 -6.02 7.92
N ALA A 122 -25.70 -6.84 8.95
CA ALA A 122 -24.67 -6.58 9.95
C ALA A 122 -23.32 -7.08 9.46
N TRP A 123 -22.33 -6.19 9.40
CA TRP A 123 -20.96 -6.54 9.05
C TRP A 123 -19.98 -5.79 9.92
N LYS A 124 -18.86 -6.45 10.25
CA LYS A 124 -17.80 -5.88 11.07
C LYS A 124 -16.44 -6.34 10.55
N LYS A 125 -15.51 -5.41 10.44
CA LYS A 125 -14.11 -5.66 10.09
C LYS A 125 -13.21 -4.71 10.85
N VAL A 126 -12.04 -5.19 11.26
CA VAL A 126 -10.97 -4.34 11.78
C VAL A 126 -10.07 -3.95 10.61
N PHE A 127 -9.84 -2.64 10.46
CA PHE A 127 -8.87 -2.11 9.50
C PHE A 127 -7.54 -1.82 10.17
N GLY A 128 -6.45 -2.16 9.49
CA GLY A 128 -5.11 -2.09 10.06
C GLY A 128 -4.76 -3.31 10.92
N PRO A 129 -3.84 -3.15 11.87
CA PRO A 129 -3.19 -1.91 12.29
C PRO A 129 -2.23 -1.37 11.22
N VAL A 130 -2.18 -0.04 11.14
CA VAL A 130 -1.18 0.70 10.39
C VAL A 130 -0.19 1.26 11.41
N PHE A 131 1.10 0.98 11.22
CA PHE A 131 2.15 1.41 12.13
C PHE A 131 2.79 2.69 11.60
N ILE A 132 2.82 3.74 12.40
CA ILE A 132 3.49 4.99 12.06
C ILE A 132 4.86 4.99 12.72
N TYR A 133 5.91 5.11 11.93
CA TYR A 133 7.29 5.12 12.38
C TYR A 133 7.97 6.45 12.09
N LEU A 134 8.73 6.93 13.06
CA LEU A 134 9.52 8.15 12.97
C LEU A 134 10.96 7.83 13.31
N ASN A 135 11.89 8.29 12.48
CA ASN A 135 13.31 8.23 12.74
C ASN A 135 13.98 9.55 12.35
N SER A 136 15.21 9.76 12.80
CA SER A 136 15.96 10.98 12.53
C SER A 136 17.45 10.70 12.38
N THR A 137 18.14 11.47 11.54
CA THR A 137 19.60 11.47 11.46
C THR A 137 20.19 12.23 12.64
N LYS A 138 21.52 12.13 12.80
CA LYS A 138 22.24 12.97 13.77
C LYS A 138 22.25 14.41 13.28
N PRO A 139 22.36 15.41 14.18
CA PRO A 139 22.51 16.81 13.79
C PRO A 139 23.65 16.96 12.77
N GLN A 140 23.37 17.64 11.66
CA GLN A 140 24.36 17.90 10.62
C GLN A 140 25.62 18.53 11.23
N VAL A 141 26.78 17.92 10.97
CA VAL A 141 28.08 18.54 11.24
C VAL A 141 28.50 19.28 9.97
N GLU A 142 28.92 20.53 10.11
CA GLU A 142 29.37 21.35 8.98
C GLU A 142 30.43 20.61 8.15
N GLY A 143 30.12 20.30 6.88
CA GLY A 143 31.01 19.61 5.96
C GLY A 143 30.81 18.10 5.81
N GLU A 144 29.85 17.50 6.53
CA GLU A 144 29.45 16.10 6.33
C GLU A 144 28.21 16.00 5.41
N GLU A 145 28.21 15.04 4.49
CA GLU A 145 27.00 14.72 3.71
C GLU A 145 25.95 14.08 4.62
N GLU A 146 24.72 14.55 4.50
CA GLU A 146 23.62 14.00 5.28
C GLU A 146 23.24 12.60 4.76
N ASP A 147 23.40 11.59 5.62
CA ASP A 147 23.04 10.20 5.29
C ASP A 147 21.52 9.99 5.42
N LEU A 148 20.76 10.66 4.56
CA LEU A 148 19.29 10.52 4.49
C LEU A 148 18.86 9.17 3.94
N LEU A 149 19.76 8.46 3.25
CA LEU A 149 19.53 7.08 2.82
C LEU A 149 19.36 6.15 4.03
N SER A 150 20.07 6.41 5.13
CA SER A 150 19.89 5.64 6.38
C SER A 150 18.47 5.68 6.94
N LEU A 151 17.73 6.80 6.75
CA LEU A 151 16.34 6.90 7.22
C LEU A 151 15.42 5.89 6.52
N TRP A 152 15.61 5.70 5.22
CA TRP A 152 14.85 4.74 4.42
C TRP A 152 15.23 3.30 4.75
N GLU A 153 16.53 3.00 4.86
CA GLU A 153 17.00 1.66 5.22
C GLU A 153 16.53 1.24 6.62
N ASP A 154 16.58 2.15 7.59
CA ASP A 154 16.07 1.94 8.93
C ASP A 154 14.55 1.71 8.94
N ALA A 155 13.78 2.48 8.14
CA ALA A 155 12.35 2.26 8.00
C ALA A 155 12.00 0.90 7.38
N LYS A 156 12.80 0.42 6.41
CA LYS A 156 12.66 -0.93 5.85
C LYS A 156 12.95 -2.01 6.90
N GLN A 157 14.00 -1.84 7.70
CA GLN A 157 14.32 -2.77 8.80
C GLN A 157 13.18 -2.81 9.83
N GLN A 158 12.67 -1.64 10.24
CA GLN A 158 11.50 -1.55 11.12
C GLN A 158 10.28 -2.27 10.51
N ALA A 159 10.06 -2.14 9.20
CA ALA A 159 8.95 -2.81 8.52
C ALA A 159 9.06 -4.33 8.60
N LEU A 160 10.27 -4.90 8.43
CA LEU A 160 10.50 -6.34 8.59
C LEU A 160 10.19 -6.80 10.02
N GLU A 161 10.64 -6.06 11.04
CA GLU A 161 10.33 -6.38 12.44
C GLU A 161 8.83 -6.34 12.74
N GLN A 162 8.11 -5.39 12.15
CA GLN A 162 6.66 -5.30 12.32
C GLN A 162 5.91 -6.43 11.61
N ILE A 163 6.39 -6.85 10.44
CA ILE A 163 5.86 -8.03 9.72
C ILE A 163 6.09 -9.31 10.55
N GLU A 164 7.28 -9.48 11.12
CA GLU A 164 7.58 -10.65 11.98
C GLU A 164 6.79 -10.64 13.29
N SER A 165 6.50 -9.45 13.82
CA SER A 165 5.71 -9.27 15.04
C SER A 165 4.20 -9.45 14.85
N TRP A 166 3.74 -9.55 13.59
CA TRP A 166 2.34 -9.75 13.26
C TRP A 166 1.90 -11.21 13.52
N PRO A 167 0.72 -11.46 14.12
CA PRO A 167 -0.27 -10.50 14.62
C PRO A 167 0.02 -10.03 16.05
N TYR A 168 -0.22 -8.73 16.31
CA TYR A 168 0.08 -8.14 17.60
C TYR A 168 -0.80 -8.62 18.76
N ASN A 169 -0.24 -8.65 19.96
CA ASN A 169 -0.96 -9.01 21.19
C ASN A 169 -1.56 -7.79 21.92
N PHE A 170 -1.10 -6.57 21.66
CA PHE A 170 -1.49 -5.37 22.40
C PHE A 170 -2.88 -4.77 22.07
N PRO A 171 -3.50 -4.91 20.87
CA PRO A 171 -4.76 -4.24 20.59
C PRO A 171 -5.89 -4.69 21.53
N ALA A 172 -6.49 -3.80 22.32
CA ALA A 172 -7.43 -4.21 23.37
C ALA A 172 -8.84 -4.61 22.88
N SER A 173 -9.17 -4.33 21.61
CA SER A 173 -10.50 -4.62 21.05
C SER A 173 -10.76 -6.13 20.98
N GLU A 174 -11.94 -6.55 21.44
CA GLU A 174 -12.42 -7.93 21.29
C GLU A 174 -12.66 -8.30 19.82
N ASP A 175 -12.89 -7.30 18.97
CA ASP A 175 -13.07 -7.48 17.53
C ASP A 175 -11.75 -7.74 16.78
N PHE A 176 -10.60 -7.57 17.44
CA PHE A 176 -9.29 -7.86 16.87
C PHE A 176 -8.89 -9.33 17.17
N PRO A 177 -8.88 -10.22 16.17
CA PRO A 177 -8.49 -11.61 16.40
C PRO A 177 -7.00 -11.71 16.76
N LYS A 178 -6.73 -12.27 17.94
CA LYS A 178 -5.38 -12.55 18.43
C LYS A 178 -4.75 -13.73 17.71
N SER A 179 -3.44 -13.90 17.87
CA SER A 179 -2.69 -15.03 17.30
C SER A 179 -3.36 -16.38 17.58
N ALA A 180 -3.78 -16.62 18.83
CA ALA A 180 -4.45 -17.87 19.23
C ALA A 180 -5.85 -18.08 18.62
N GLN A 181 -6.45 -17.06 18.01
CA GLN A 181 -7.76 -17.11 17.34
C GLN A 181 -7.62 -17.20 15.81
N ARG A 182 -6.38 -17.27 15.30
CA ARG A 182 -6.08 -17.36 13.87
C ARG A 182 -5.64 -18.78 13.52
N GLY A 183 -5.93 -19.18 12.29
CA GLY A 183 -5.55 -20.47 11.73
C GLY A 183 -4.64 -20.31 10.51
N ASN A 184 -4.04 -21.41 10.07
CA ASN A 184 -3.25 -21.47 8.85
C ASN A 184 -3.76 -22.62 7.96
N VAL A 185 -3.71 -22.42 6.65
CA VAL A 185 -4.02 -23.46 5.65
C VAL A 185 -2.73 -23.75 4.89
N SER A 186 -2.34 -25.02 4.85
CA SER A 186 -1.16 -25.48 4.10
C SER A 186 -1.52 -26.66 3.19
N GLY A 187 -0.83 -26.75 2.06
CA GLY A 187 -1.07 -27.80 1.06
C GLY A 187 -0.27 -27.57 -0.22
N THR A 188 -0.52 -28.42 -1.22
CA THR A 188 0.10 -28.32 -2.55
C THR A 188 -0.99 -28.13 -3.60
N LEU A 189 -0.89 -27.07 -4.40
CA LEU A 189 -1.76 -26.88 -5.57
C LEU A 189 -1.26 -27.77 -6.72
N LEU A 190 -2.10 -28.70 -7.16
CA LEU A 190 -1.84 -29.56 -8.31
C LEU A 190 -2.72 -29.15 -9.48
N ILE A 191 -2.10 -28.83 -10.62
CA ILE A 191 -2.75 -28.38 -11.84
C ILE A 191 -2.82 -29.55 -12.82
N LYS A 192 -4.00 -29.79 -13.40
CA LYS A 192 -4.19 -30.75 -14.48
C LYS A 192 -4.50 -30.02 -15.78
N ASP A 193 -3.45 -29.77 -16.55
CA ASP A 193 -3.57 -29.19 -17.89
C ASP A 193 -3.21 -30.23 -18.95
N ARG A 194 -4.23 -30.75 -19.63
CA ARG A 194 -4.10 -31.81 -20.64
C ARG A 194 -3.29 -31.39 -21.87
N TYR A 195 -3.09 -30.09 -22.09
CA TYR A 195 -2.28 -29.59 -23.19
C TYR A 195 -0.78 -29.55 -22.85
N MET A 196 -0.45 -29.55 -21.56
CA MET A 196 0.93 -29.55 -21.07
C MET A 196 1.39 -30.96 -20.64
N SER A 197 0.55 -31.69 -19.90
CA SER A 197 0.85 -33.03 -19.41
C SER A 197 -0.42 -33.83 -19.13
N ASN A 198 -0.36 -35.15 -19.26
CA ASN A 198 -1.42 -36.03 -18.78
C ASN A 198 -1.38 -36.25 -17.26
N ASP A 199 -0.24 -35.92 -16.63
CA ASP A 199 -0.02 -35.98 -15.19
C ASP A 199 -0.37 -34.65 -14.50
N TYR A 200 -0.51 -34.69 -13.18
CA TYR A 200 -0.62 -33.47 -12.37
C TYR A 200 0.73 -32.77 -12.30
N VAL A 201 0.72 -31.44 -12.48
CA VAL A 201 1.89 -30.58 -12.33
C VAL A 201 1.73 -29.75 -11.06
N VAL A 202 2.81 -29.59 -10.31
CA VAL A 202 2.80 -28.69 -9.14
C VAL A 202 2.68 -27.25 -9.63
N GLY A 203 1.67 -26.53 -9.15
CA GLY A 203 1.51 -25.12 -9.46
C GLY A 203 2.69 -24.30 -8.97
N ASN A 204 3.15 -23.37 -9.80
CA ASN A 204 4.23 -22.43 -9.47
C ASN A 204 3.79 -21.02 -9.85
N GLY A 205 4.00 -20.05 -8.96
CA GLY A 205 3.61 -18.65 -9.16
C GLY A 205 2.10 -18.38 -9.14
N ALA A 206 1.31 -19.24 -8.48
CA ALA A 206 -0.12 -19.05 -8.29
C ALA A 206 -0.42 -18.47 -6.91
N TYR A 207 -1.37 -17.54 -6.85
CA TYR A 207 -1.88 -16.99 -5.60
C TYR A 207 -3.11 -17.77 -5.14
N ILE A 208 -3.21 -18.01 -3.83
CA ILE A 208 -4.36 -18.68 -3.20
C ILE A 208 -4.98 -17.70 -2.22
N GLY A 209 -6.25 -17.35 -2.45
CA GLY A 209 -7.04 -16.53 -1.53
C GLY A 209 -8.12 -17.35 -0.83
N LEU A 210 -8.58 -16.86 0.32
CA LEU A 210 -9.74 -17.41 1.03
C LEU A 210 -10.89 -16.42 0.93
N ALA A 211 -12.05 -16.91 0.51
CA ALA A 211 -13.28 -16.12 0.43
C ALA A 211 -14.39 -16.77 1.28
N PRO A 212 -15.36 -15.99 1.79
CA PRO A 212 -16.57 -16.53 2.39
C PRO A 212 -17.31 -17.48 1.42
N PRO A 213 -18.06 -18.48 1.93
CA PRO A 213 -18.93 -19.29 1.09
C PRO A 213 -19.93 -18.41 0.31
N GLY A 214 -20.15 -18.74 -0.96
CA GLY A 214 -21.04 -17.99 -1.83
C GLY A 214 -21.32 -18.72 -3.15
N GLU A 215 -22.06 -18.07 -4.04
CA GLU A 215 -22.34 -18.57 -5.38
C GLU A 215 -21.05 -18.74 -6.19
N VAL A 216 -21.07 -19.63 -7.18
CA VAL A 216 -19.89 -19.88 -8.04
C VAL A 216 -19.44 -18.57 -8.70
N GLY A 217 -18.19 -18.18 -8.44
CA GLY A 217 -17.58 -16.96 -8.96
C GLY A 217 -17.72 -15.73 -8.07
N SER A 218 -18.49 -15.78 -6.97
CA SER A 218 -18.67 -14.63 -6.06
C SER A 218 -17.35 -14.13 -5.47
N TRP A 219 -16.40 -15.04 -5.25
CA TRP A 219 -15.06 -14.75 -4.74
C TRP A 219 -14.27 -13.72 -5.58
N GLN A 220 -14.62 -13.51 -6.86
CA GLN A 220 -13.93 -12.56 -7.74
C GLN A 220 -14.21 -11.09 -7.38
N THR A 221 -15.35 -10.83 -6.75
CA THR A 221 -15.84 -9.47 -6.46
C THR A 221 -16.23 -9.31 -4.99
N GLU A 222 -15.96 -10.31 -4.16
CA GLU A 222 -16.28 -10.26 -2.75
C GLU A 222 -15.30 -9.34 -2.02
N GLY A 223 -15.78 -8.19 -1.55
CA GLY A 223 -15.01 -7.21 -0.77
C GLY A 223 -14.98 -7.53 0.73
N LYS A 224 -15.80 -8.49 1.22
CA LYS A 224 -15.86 -8.90 2.63
C LYS A 224 -14.90 -10.04 2.96
N CYS A 225 -13.79 -10.13 2.22
CA CYS A 225 -12.75 -11.13 2.41
C CYS A 225 -11.69 -10.67 3.41
N ALA A 226 -10.85 -11.63 3.83
CA ALA A 226 -9.52 -11.35 4.36
C ALA A 226 -8.52 -11.75 3.27
N ASP A 227 -7.71 -10.79 2.81
CA ASP A 227 -6.65 -11.07 1.85
C ASP A 227 -5.48 -11.73 2.58
N VAL A 228 -5.24 -13.01 2.31
CA VAL A 228 -4.10 -13.76 2.85
C VAL A 228 -3.17 -14.08 1.70
N SER A 229 -1.99 -13.47 1.67
CA SER A 229 -0.90 -13.89 0.78
C SER A 229 -0.25 -15.15 1.38
N VAL A 230 -0.16 -16.22 0.59
CA VAL A 230 0.47 -17.51 0.93
C VAL A 230 1.92 -17.52 0.53
#